data_AF-A0A9W8YKW9-F1
#
_entry.id   AF-A0A9W8YKW9-F1
#
_cell.length_a   1.000
_cell.length_b   1.000
_cell.length_c   1.000
_cell.angle_alpha   90.00
_cell.angle_beta   90.00
_cell.angle_gamma   90.00
#
_symmetry.space_group_name_H-M   'P 1'
#
loop_
_entity.id
_entity.type
_entity.pdbx_description
1 polymer ?
#
loop_
_entity_poly.entity_id
_entity_poly.type
_entity_poly.pdbx_seq_one_letter_code
_entity_poly.pdbx_strand_id
1 'polypeptide(L)'
;MVITTSRSESSRPHTPTAQQQSMLRNLYASRSTAHQRASSISTTPRRNSTSASTSRPTATAPSSSRTTHSTPSRNTSPATPEKEALEVLRACINLINQSVGDALSDFLLVEVVLAHKRWGPQEWLSTYTDLPNRLLKVIVNDRRIFKTTDAERKLTSPEGVQSQIDKEVQKVRQGRSFARASGTEDAVRVYAEAATKAEAEDLARKVSEIVKAAGGCLGG
;
A
#
# COMPACT_ATOMS: atom_id res chain seq x y z
N MET A 1 -38.90 -31.35 8.66
CA MET A 1 -38.21 -30.85 9.86
C MET A 1 -37.82 -29.41 9.58
N VAL A 2 -38.42 -28.45 10.31
CA VAL A 2 -38.24 -27.02 10.04
C VAL A 2 -36.99 -26.53 10.77
N ILE A 3 -36.02 -25.97 10.03
CA ILE A 3 -34.82 -25.36 10.62
C ILE A 3 -35.14 -23.89 10.89
N THR A 4 -35.45 -23.57 12.14
CA THR A 4 -35.63 -22.20 12.63
C THR A 4 -34.28 -21.48 12.73
N THR A 5 -34.08 -20.40 11.97
CA THR A 5 -32.93 -19.51 12.10
C THR A 5 -33.08 -18.59 13.32
N SER A 6 -32.28 -18.81 14.35
CA SER A 6 -32.16 -17.89 15.49
C SER A 6 -31.36 -16.64 15.08
N ARG A 7 -32.04 -15.51 14.96
CA ARG A 7 -31.44 -14.20 14.66
C ARG A 7 -30.84 -13.61 15.94
N SER A 8 -29.51 -13.62 16.08
CA SER A 8 -28.82 -12.88 17.15
C SER A 8 -28.66 -11.41 16.77
N GLU A 9 -28.84 -10.51 17.74
CA GLU A 9 -28.98 -9.08 17.52
C GLU A 9 -27.76 -8.28 18.05
N SER A 10 -27.59 -7.04 17.60
CA SER A 10 -26.69 -6.01 18.15
C SER A 10 -25.19 -6.01 17.75
N SER A 11 -24.90 -5.75 16.47
CA SER A 11 -23.69 -4.99 16.10
C SER A 11 -24.04 -3.50 16.06
N ARG A 12 -23.67 -2.74 17.11
CA ARG A 12 -23.83 -1.27 17.12
C ARG A 12 -22.81 -0.64 16.15
N PRO A 13 -23.16 0.44 15.41
CA PRO A 13 -22.22 1.12 14.53
C PRO A 13 -21.08 1.74 15.35
N HIS A 14 -19.84 1.41 15.01
CA HIS A 14 -18.66 1.92 15.71
C HIS A 14 -18.52 3.42 15.43
N THR A 15 -18.70 4.25 16.47
CA THR A 15 -18.50 5.70 16.33
C THR A 15 -16.99 5.98 16.30
N PRO A 16 -16.46 6.73 15.32
CA PRO A 16 -15.03 7.05 15.27
C PRO A 16 -14.63 7.90 16.47
N THR A 17 -13.49 7.59 17.09
CA THR A 17 -12.94 8.36 18.22
C THR A 17 -12.62 9.80 17.81
N ALA A 18 -12.54 10.73 18.77
CA ALA A 18 -12.22 12.13 18.49
C ALA A 18 -10.89 12.30 17.71
N GLN A 19 -9.91 11.43 17.95
CA GLN A 19 -8.64 11.40 17.23
C GLN A 19 -8.81 10.95 15.77
N GLN A 20 -9.58 9.88 15.51
CA GLN A 20 -9.92 9.44 14.15
C GLN A 20 -10.75 10.50 13.41
N GLN A 21 -11.70 11.16 14.07
CA GLN A 21 -12.45 12.28 13.49
C GLN A 21 -11.58 13.51 13.18
N SER A 22 -10.51 13.73 13.94
CA SER A 22 -9.52 14.77 13.65
C SER A 22 -8.66 14.41 12.44
N MET A 23 -8.21 13.16 12.34
CA MET A 23 -7.46 12.69 11.16
C MET A 23 -8.31 12.80 9.88
N LEU A 24 -9.56 12.33 9.92
CA LEU A 24 -10.48 12.41 8.78
C LEU A 24 -10.76 13.87 8.34
N ARG A 25 -10.94 14.80 9.28
CA ARG A 25 -11.09 16.23 8.97
C ARG A 25 -9.84 16.82 8.31
N ASN A 26 -8.65 16.47 8.80
CA ASN A 26 -7.39 16.94 8.21
C ASN A 26 -7.20 16.36 6.80
N LEU A 27 -7.50 15.07 6.59
CA LEU A 27 -7.45 14.41 5.28
C LEU A 27 -8.35 15.11 4.25
N TYR A 28 -9.57 15.48 4.66
CA TYR A 28 -10.54 16.18 3.79
C TYR A 28 -10.08 17.60 3.43
N ALA A 29 -9.53 18.34 4.40
CA ALA A 29 -8.97 19.68 4.18
C ALA A 29 -7.77 19.67 3.22
N SER A 30 -6.89 18.66 3.33
CA SER A 30 -5.76 18.48 2.40
C SER A 30 -6.20 18.13 0.97
N ARG A 31 -7.24 17.30 0.79
CA ARG A 31 -7.81 17.02 -0.55
C ARG A 31 -8.46 18.26 -1.19
N SER A 32 -9.16 19.08 -0.40
CA SER A 32 -9.78 20.33 -0.91
C SER A 32 -8.74 21.36 -1.40
N THR A 33 -7.67 21.57 -0.64
CA THR A 33 -6.58 22.49 -1.02
C THR A 33 -5.74 22.00 -2.19
N ALA A 34 -5.56 20.69 -2.35
CA ALA A 34 -4.93 20.11 -3.54
C ALA A 34 -5.75 20.40 -4.82
N HIS A 35 -7.08 20.24 -4.76
CA HIS A 35 -7.95 20.49 -5.91
C HIS A 35 -7.97 21.96 -6.34
N GLN A 36 -8.04 22.90 -5.38
CA GLN A 36 -7.99 24.33 -5.68
C GLN A 36 -6.67 24.77 -6.32
N ARG A 37 -5.53 24.18 -5.92
CA ARG A 37 -4.22 24.50 -6.51
C ARG A 37 -4.07 23.98 -7.95
N ALA A 38 -4.71 22.86 -8.30
CA ALA A 38 -4.70 22.35 -9.68
C ALA A 38 -5.47 23.28 -10.63
N SER A 39 -6.56 23.90 -10.18
CA SER A 39 -7.39 24.81 -11.00
C SER A 39 -6.76 26.19 -11.25
N SER A 40 -5.81 26.63 -10.43
CA SER A 40 -5.23 27.98 -10.48
C SER A 40 -3.96 28.14 -11.33
N ILE A 41 -3.49 27.09 -12.01
CA ILE A 41 -2.28 27.12 -12.86
C ILE A 41 -2.60 27.59 -14.30
N SER A 42 -3.87 27.63 -14.71
CA SER A 42 -4.29 28.12 -16.02
C SER A 42 -4.76 29.58 -15.98
N THR A 43 -3.99 30.46 -16.64
CA THR A 43 -4.23 31.88 -17.01
C THR A 43 -3.28 32.87 -16.33
N THR A 44 -2.25 33.30 -17.07
CA THR A 44 -1.43 34.47 -16.72
C THR A 44 -1.15 35.30 -17.97
N PRO A 45 -1.75 36.51 -18.12
CA PRO A 45 -1.35 37.45 -19.13
C PRO A 45 -0.23 38.36 -18.61
N ARG A 46 0.83 38.49 -19.41
CA ARG A 46 2.01 39.34 -19.18
C ARG A 46 1.64 40.83 -19.20
N ARG A 47 2.05 41.62 -18.20
CA ARG A 47 1.82 43.07 -18.15
C ARG A 47 3.14 43.85 -18.05
N ASN A 48 3.31 44.83 -18.93
CA ASN A 48 4.47 45.72 -18.96
C ASN A 48 4.32 46.90 -17.97
N SER A 49 5.46 47.53 -17.70
CA SER A 49 5.68 48.70 -16.84
C SER A 49 5.24 50.04 -17.45
N THR A 50 4.71 50.94 -16.62
CA THR A 50 4.89 52.40 -16.77
C THR A 50 4.72 53.13 -15.43
N SER A 51 5.36 54.29 -15.31
CA SER A 51 5.50 55.14 -14.12
C SER A 51 4.43 56.25 -14.03
N ALA A 52 4.08 56.66 -12.82
CA ALA A 52 3.52 58.00 -12.51
C ALA A 52 3.65 58.32 -11.00
N SER A 53 3.57 59.60 -10.65
CA SER A 53 3.90 60.18 -9.33
C SER A 53 2.70 60.70 -8.54
N THR A 54 2.94 61.05 -7.26
CA THR A 54 2.51 62.30 -6.56
C THR A 54 1.73 62.14 -5.23
N SER A 55 2.16 62.94 -4.23
CA SER A 55 1.45 63.49 -3.04
C SER A 55 0.94 62.63 -1.85
N ARG A 56 1.53 62.92 -0.67
CA ARG A 56 0.90 62.98 0.69
C ARG A 56 -0.16 64.13 0.73
N PRO A 57 -1.07 64.26 1.73
CA PRO A 57 -0.88 64.03 3.19
C PRO A 57 -1.98 63.09 3.77
N THR A 58 -2.27 62.93 5.08
CA THR A 58 -1.94 63.68 6.31
C THR A 58 -1.70 62.73 7.50
N ALA A 59 -2.26 62.97 8.70
CA ALA A 59 -2.31 62.07 9.85
C ALA A 59 -3.49 62.44 10.77
N THR A 60 -4.12 61.45 11.42
CA THR A 60 -4.89 61.64 12.66
C THR A 60 -4.99 60.32 13.43
N ALA A 61 -4.71 60.37 14.73
CA ALA A 61 -4.95 59.30 15.68
C ALA A 61 -5.90 59.80 16.78
N PRO A 62 -6.65 58.90 17.43
CA PRO A 62 -6.97 59.11 18.84
C PRO A 62 -6.60 57.90 19.71
N SER A 63 -6.16 58.18 20.94
CA SER A 63 -5.88 57.17 21.95
C SER A 63 -7.18 56.62 22.55
N SER A 64 -7.19 55.35 22.98
CA SER A 64 -8.15 54.87 23.99
C SER A 64 -7.57 53.67 24.77
N SER A 65 -7.35 53.91 26.06
CA SER A 65 -7.35 52.96 27.19
C SER A 65 -6.98 51.49 26.94
N ARG A 66 -5.77 51.12 27.38
CA ARG A 66 -5.25 49.74 27.40
C ARG A 66 -5.74 48.98 28.65
N THR A 67 -6.78 48.17 28.52
CA THR A 67 -7.15 47.18 29.56
C THR A 67 -6.29 45.93 29.42
N THR A 68 -5.29 45.74 30.28
CA THR A 68 -4.41 44.57 30.26
C THR A 68 -5.08 43.35 30.89
N HIS A 69 -5.91 42.64 30.14
CA HIS A 69 -6.23 41.25 30.46
C HIS A 69 -5.00 40.39 30.12
N SER A 70 -4.29 39.93 31.16
CA SER A 70 -3.15 39.03 31.03
C SER A 70 -3.64 37.61 30.71
N THR A 71 -3.92 37.35 29.44
CA THR A 71 -4.13 35.99 28.93
C THR A 71 -2.91 35.14 29.25
N PRO A 72 -3.05 33.94 29.86
CA PRO A 72 -1.90 33.09 30.14
C PRO A 72 -1.26 32.66 28.81
N SER A 73 -0.04 33.14 28.56
CA SER A 73 0.77 32.70 27.42
C SER A 73 1.03 31.20 27.57
N ARG A 74 0.28 30.41 26.81
CA ARG A 74 0.57 28.99 26.64
C ARG A 74 1.86 28.94 25.82
N ASN A 75 3.00 28.81 26.50
CA ASN A 75 4.33 28.75 25.88
C ASN A 75 4.47 27.46 25.07
N THR A 76 3.82 27.42 23.90
CA THR A 76 4.07 26.44 22.86
C THR A 76 5.37 26.82 22.18
N SER A 77 6.48 26.33 22.74
CA SER A 77 7.75 26.24 22.00
C SER A 77 7.45 25.65 20.62
N PRO A 78 7.98 26.22 19.52
CA PRO A 78 7.71 25.71 18.19
C PRO A 78 8.05 24.23 18.12
N ALA A 79 7.13 23.42 17.59
CA ALA A 79 7.38 22.00 17.43
C ALA A 79 8.54 21.82 16.43
N THR A 80 9.58 21.11 16.85
CA THR A 80 10.69 20.80 15.95
C THR A 80 10.25 19.67 15.00
N PRO A 81 10.81 19.57 13.78
CA PRO A 81 10.47 18.51 12.83
C PRO A 81 10.64 17.10 13.42
N GLU A 82 11.64 16.90 14.28
CA GLU A 82 11.90 15.63 14.96
C GLU A 82 10.80 15.26 15.95
N LYS A 83 10.24 16.27 16.66
CA LYS A 83 9.11 16.07 17.56
C LYS A 83 7.85 15.68 16.79
N GLU A 84 7.58 16.33 15.67
CA GLU A 84 6.45 15.98 14.80
C GLU A 84 6.61 14.56 14.23
N ALA A 85 7.79 14.22 13.71
CA ALA A 85 8.08 12.88 13.20
C ALA A 85 7.92 11.78 14.29
N LEU A 86 8.33 12.07 15.52
CA LEU A 86 8.19 11.15 16.65
C LEU A 86 6.71 10.95 17.07
N GLU A 87 5.89 12.00 17.04
CA GLU A 87 4.44 11.87 17.29
C GLU A 87 3.73 11.14 16.14
N VAL A 88 4.13 11.36 14.88
CA VAL A 88 3.63 10.57 13.72
C VAL A 88 4.01 9.09 13.89
N LEU A 89 5.25 8.77 14.26
CA LEU A 89 5.69 7.40 14.49
C LEU A 89 4.90 6.72 15.63
N ARG A 90 4.68 7.43 16.75
CA ARG A 90 3.82 6.96 17.85
C ARG A 90 2.38 6.70 17.39
N ALA A 91 1.82 7.58 16.56
CA ALA A 91 0.49 7.40 16.01
C ALA A 91 0.42 6.16 15.09
N CYS A 92 1.42 5.93 14.24
CA CYS A 92 1.50 4.74 13.38
C CYS A 92 1.60 3.44 14.19
N ILE A 93 2.40 3.42 15.28
CA ILE A 93 2.51 2.25 16.18
C ILE A 93 1.15 1.87 16.79
N ASN A 94 0.30 2.85 17.10
CA ASN A 94 -1.04 2.64 17.65
C ASN A 94 -2.12 2.40 16.57
N LEU A 95 -1.85 2.76 15.31
CA LEU A 95 -2.76 2.55 14.18
C LEU A 95 -2.63 1.12 13.63
N ILE A 96 -1.40 0.61 13.55
CA ILE A 96 -1.10 -0.72 13.01
C ILE A 96 -1.56 -1.79 14.01
N ASN A 97 -2.38 -2.74 13.54
CA ASN A 97 -2.71 -3.92 14.32
C ASN A 97 -1.44 -4.79 14.52
N GLN A 98 -0.93 -4.82 15.75
CA GLN A 98 0.34 -5.48 16.07
C GLN A 98 0.22 -7.01 16.23
N SER A 99 -1.00 -7.58 16.18
CA SER A 99 -1.25 -9.00 16.47
C SER A 99 -1.47 -9.84 15.21
N VAL A 100 -2.28 -9.34 14.28
CA VAL A 100 -2.65 -10.02 13.03
C VAL A 100 -2.88 -8.99 11.92
N GLY A 101 -2.82 -9.42 10.65
CA GLY A 101 -3.16 -8.56 9.52
C GLY A 101 -4.60 -8.07 9.58
N ASP A 102 -4.81 -6.77 9.36
CA ASP A 102 -6.08 -6.08 9.54
C ASP A 102 -6.26 -5.06 8.40
N ALA A 103 -7.10 -5.43 7.44
CA ALA A 103 -7.27 -4.66 6.20
C ALA A 103 -7.79 -3.23 6.42
N LEU A 104 -8.45 -2.93 7.55
CA LEU A 104 -8.89 -1.57 7.86
C LEU A 104 -7.75 -0.74 8.46
N SER A 105 -6.96 -1.32 9.36
CA SER A 105 -5.68 -0.76 9.84
C SER A 105 -4.75 -0.46 8.65
N ASP A 106 -4.56 -1.44 7.77
CA ASP A 106 -3.66 -1.34 6.62
C ASP A 106 -4.12 -0.26 5.63
N PHE A 107 -5.43 -0.19 5.35
CA PHE A 107 -6.01 0.86 4.50
C PHE A 107 -5.79 2.26 5.07
N LEU A 108 -6.03 2.44 6.38
CA LEU A 108 -5.80 3.72 7.06
C LEU A 108 -4.31 4.11 7.08
N LEU A 109 -3.41 3.14 7.27
CA LEU A 109 -1.97 3.37 7.18
C LEU A 109 -1.55 3.82 5.79
N VAL A 110 -2.05 3.18 4.73
CA VAL A 110 -1.76 3.56 3.33
C VAL A 110 -2.22 4.99 3.05
N GLU A 111 -3.44 5.38 3.41
CA GLU A 111 -3.92 6.75 3.24
C GLU A 111 -3.08 7.78 4.01
N VAL A 112 -2.66 7.46 5.25
CA VAL A 112 -1.76 8.33 6.04
C VAL A 112 -0.38 8.48 5.38
N VAL A 113 0.22 7.39 4.90
CA VAL A 113 1.54 7.39 4.25
C VAL A 113 1.50 8.18 2.93
N LEU A 114 0.48 7.96 2.10
CA LEU A 114 0.29 8.70 0.84
C LEU A 114 0.04 10.19 1.09
N ALA A 115 -0.81 10.54 2.07
CA ALA A 115 -1.05 11.93 2.45
C ALA A 115 0.23 12.63 2.96
N HIS A 116 1.02 11.96 3.81
CA HIS A 116 2.28 12.50 4.33
C HIS A 116 3.32 12.70 3.22
N LYS A 117 3.46 11.75 2.30
CA LYS A 117 4.32 11.85 1.11
C LYS A 117 3.80 12.82 0.04
N ARG A 118 2.53 13.23 0.11
CA ARG A 118 1.78 13.94 -0.94
C ARG A 118 1.78 13.18 -2.27
N TRP A 119 1.68 11.86 -2.19
CA TRP A 119 1.65 10.96 -3.35
C TRP A 119 0.21 10.57 -3.69
N GLY A 120 -0.08 10.46 -4.98
CA GLY A 120 -1.23 9.73 -5.48
C GLY A 120 -0.86 8.28 -5.81
N PRO A 121 -1.81 7.51 -6.38
CA PRO A 121 -1.56 6.13 -6.78
C PRO A 121 -0.47 5.95 -7.84
N GLN A 122 -0.23 6.96 -8.69
CA GLN A 122 0.78 6.89 -9.76
C GLN A 122 2.20 7.08 -9.22
N GLU A 123 2.41 8.00 -8.28
CA GLU A 123 3.69 8.19 -7.58
C GLU A 123 4.04 6.97 -6.73
N TRP A 124 3.04 6.29 -6.15
CA TRP A 124 3.28 5.02 -5.47
C TRP A 124 3.59 3.87 -6.46
N LEU A 125 2.81 3.73 -7.54
CA LEU A 125 3.02 2.70 -8.55
C LEU A 125 4.39 2.81 -9.25
N SER A 126 4.93 4.02 -9.41
CA SER A 126 6.24 4.26 -10.03
C SER A 126 7.44 4.01 -9.11
N THR A 127 7.25 3.55 -7.87
CA THR A 127 8.36 3.22 -6.95
C THR A 127 9.24 2.08 -7.43
N TYR A 128 8.69 1.12 -8.17
CA TYR A 128 9.40 0.06 -8.87
C TYR A 128 8.50 -0.55 -9.96
N THR A 129 9.09 -1.23 -10.93
CA THR A 129 8.34 -1.99 -11.95
C THR A 129 8.38 -3.47 -11.63
N ASP A 130 7.22 -4.07 -11.35
CA ASP A 130 7.10 -5.53 -11.19
C ASP A 130 7.56 -6.27 -12.45
N LEU A 131 8.23 -7.42 -12.25
CA LEU A 131 8.44 -8.37 -13.33
C LEU A 131 7.10 -9.00 -13.74
N PRO A 132 6.83 -9.15 -15.05
CA PRO A 132 5.75 -10.01 -15.52
C PRO A 132 5.80 -11.39 -14.85
N ASN A 133 4.71 -11.78 -14.20
CA ASN A 133 4.64 -12.99 -13.39
C ASN A 133 3.31 -13.73 -13.54
N ARG A 134 3.32 -15.02 -13.18
CA ARG A 134 2.17 -15.93 -13.24
C ARG A 134 2.18 -16.88 -12.05
N LEU A 135 1.00 -17.10 -11.47
CA LEU A 135 0.76 -18.10 -10.43
C LEU A 135 -0.29 -19.10 -10.94
N LEU A 136 0.12 -20.35 -11.12
CA LEU A 136 -0.71 -21.46 -11.59
C LEU A 136 -1.07 -22.39 -10.42
N LYS A 137 -2.25 -23.03 -10.52
CA LYS A 137 -2.67 -24.14 -9.67
C LYS A 137 -2.58 -25.43 -10.46
N VAL A 138 -1.79 -26.38 -9.98
CA VAL A 138 -1.62 -27.72 -10.56
C VAL A 138 -2.28 -28.73 -9.63
N ILE A 139 -3.34 -29.39 -10.09
CA ILE A 139 -3.92 -30.53 -9.38
C ILE A 139 -3.00 -31.74 -9.55
N VAL A 140 -2.73 -32.46 -8.47
CA VAL A 140 -1.85 -33.65 -8.40
C VAL A 140 -2.50 -34.74 -7.56
N ASN A 141 -2.12 -36.00 -7.74
CA ASN A 141 -2.75 -37.12 -7.02
C ASN A 141 -2.42 -37.09 -5.51
N ASP A 142 -1.16 -36.81 -5.16
CA ASP A 142 -0.74 -36.53 -3.79
C ASP A 142 0.21 -35.32 -3.78
N ARG A 143 -0.21 -34.23 -3.13
CA ARG A 143 0.63 -33.04 -2.95
C ARG A 143 1.75 -33.25 -1.91
N ARG A 144 1.63 -34.23 -1.02
CA ARG A 144 2.55 -34.44 0.13
C ARG A 144 3.93 -34.93 -0.30
N ILE A 145 4.06 -35.44 -1.52
CA ILE A 145 5.36 -35.78 -2.13
C ILE A 145 6.20 -34.52 -2.42
N PHE A 146 5.57 -33.35 -2.60
CA PHE A 146 6.23 -32.07 -2.85
C PHE A 146 6.69 -31.42 -1.55
N LYS A 147 7.89 -31.79 -1.09
CA LYS A 147 8.51 -31.25 0.12
C LYS A 147 9.46 -30.14 -0.25
N THR A 148 9.43 -29.04 0.50
CA THR A 148 10.21 -27.84 0.22
C THR A 148 11.24 -27.54 1.31
N THR A 149 12.21 -26.69 0.96
CA THR A 149 13.19 -26.08 1.87
C THR A 149 13.42 -24.62 1.45
N ASP A 150 14.34 -23.92 2.11
CA ASP A 150 14.82 -22.59 1.72
C ASP A 150 13.70 -21.55 1.59
N ALA A 151 12.92 -21.36 2.67
CA ALA A 151 11.71 -20.53 2.70
C ALA A 151 10.68 -20.91 1.61
N GLU A 152 10.49 -22.22 1.42
CA GLU A 152 9.62 -22.83 0.40
C GLU A 152 10.03 -22.57 -1.07
N ARG A 153 11.23 -22.04 -1.32
CA ARG A 153 11.71 -21.67 -2.67
C ARG A 153 12.31 -22.83 -3.46
N LYS A 154 12.64 -23.95 -2.80
CA LYS A 154 13.25 -25.13 -3.43
C LYS A 154 12.54 -26.40 -3.01
N LEU A 155 12.35 -27.33 -3.94
CA LEU A 155 11.90 -28.69 -3.65
C LEU A 155 13.08 -29.58 -3.23
N THR A 156 12.89 -30.35 -2.17
CA THR A 156 13.76 -31.48 -1.76
C THR A 156 13.19 -32.82 -2.19
N SER A 157 11.90 -32.87 -2.53
CA SER A 157 11.19 -34.04 -3.05
C SER A 157 10.05 -33.58 -3.96
N PRO A 158 9.72 -34.30 -5.06
CA PRO A 158 10.43 -35.48 -5.56
C PRO A 158 11.85 -35.16 -6.06
N GLU A 159 12.74 -36.16 -6.04
CA GLU A 159 14.14 -35.99 -6.45
C GLU A 159 14.27 -35.57 -7.93
N GLY A 160 15.27 -34.76 -8.25
CA GLY A 160 15.52 -34.26 -9.60
C GLY A 160 14.53 -33.21 -10.13
N VAL A 161 13.36 -33.05 -9.52
CA VAL A 161 12.35 -32.04 -9.93
C VAL A 161 12.90 -30.63 -9.84
N GLN A 162 13.55 -30.27 -8.71
CA GLN A 162 14.16 -28.95 -8.57
C GLN A 162 15.20 -28.68 -9.66
N SER A 163 16.06 -29.66 -9.98
CA SER A 163 17.07 -29.53 -11.03
C SER A 163 16.49 -29.38 -12.44
N GLN A 164 15.25 -29.82 -12.68
CA GLN A 164 14.53 -29.53 -13.93
C GLN A 164 14.00 -28.09 -13.93
N ILE A 165 13.43 -27.62 -12.81
CA ILE A 165 12.99 -26.22 -12.66
C ILE A 165 14.16 -25.26 -12.84
N ASP A 166 15.30 -25.51 -12.19
CA ASP A 166 16.52 -24.70 -12.29
C ASP A 166 17.00 -24.59 -13.75
N LYS A 167 16.92 -25.68 -14.53
CA LYS A 167 17.27 -25.71 -15.97
C LYS A 167 16.32 -24.86 -16.82
N GLU A 168 15.02 -24.84 -16.54
CA GLU A 168 14.08 -23.97 -17.28
C GLU A 168 14.26 -22.50 -16.90
N VAL A 169 14.49 -22.20 -15.61
CA VAL A 169 14.75 -20.85 -15.10
C VAL A 169 15.99 -20.23 -15.77
N GLN A 170 17.07 -20.99 -15.95
CA GLN A 170 18.31 -20.52 -16.60
C GLN A 170 18.15 -20.11 -18.06
N LYS A 171 17.08 -20.53 -18.76
CA LYS A 171 16.83 -20.18 -20.17
C LYS A 171 16.16 -18.82 -20.36
N VAL A 172 15.79 -18.15 -19.26
CA VAL A 172 14.89 -16.99 -19.26
C VAL A 172 15.54 -15.80 -18.58
N ARG A 173 15.46 -14.61 -19.19
CA ARG A 173 16.06 -13.40 -18.61
C ARG A 173 15.29 -12.96 -17.37
N GLN A 174 16.02 -12.74 -16.27
CA GLN A 174 15.45 -12.46 -14.94
C GLN A 174 14.43 -13.55 -14.50
N GLY A 175 14.62 -14.78 -14.97
CA GLY A 175 13.76 -15.90 -14.61
C GLY A 175 13.86 -16.22 -13.12
N ARG A 176 12.71 -16.42 -12.48
CA ARG A 176 12.59 -17.13 -11.20
C ARG A 176 11.32 -17.95 -11.22
N SER A 177 11.40 -19.21 -10.81
CA SER A 177 10.23 -20.06 -10.62
C SER A 177 10.44 -21.03 -9.46
N PHE A 178 9.35 -21.36 -8.77
CA PHE A 178 9.33 -22.37 -7.70
C PHE A 178 7.94 -23.01 -7.63
N ALA A 179 7.89 -24.21 -7.04
CA ALA A 179 6.68 -24.97 -6.83
C ALA A 179 6.58 -25.42 -5.37
N ARG A 180 5.39 -25.31 -4.77
CA ARG A 180 5.10 -25.74 -3.39
C ARG A 180 3.71 -26.34 -3.28
N ALA A 181 3.54 -27.33 -2.40
CA ALA A 181 2.21 -27.79 -2.03
C ALA A 181 1.37 -26.63 -1.46
N SER A 182 0.08 -26.57 -1.82
CA SER A 182 -0.89 -25.72 -1.14
C SER A 182 -1.10 -26.24 0.29
N GLY A 183 -1.30 -25.35 1.26
CA GLY A 183 -1.62 -25.74 2.64
C GLY A 183 -3.06 -26.24 2.78
N THR A 184 -3.98 -25.65 2.01
CA THR A 184 -5.44 -25.73 2.18
C THR A 184 -6.18 -26.47 1.06
N GLU A 185 -5.49 -26.89 0.01
CA GLU A 185 -6.06 -27.61 -1.14
C GLU A 185 -5.13 -28.77 -1.54
N ASP A 186 -5.67 -29.82 -2.15
CA ASP A 186 -4.87 -30.88 -2.77
C ASP A 186 -4.40 -30.46 -4.17
N ALA A 187 -3.47 -29.50 -4.17
CA ALA A 187 -2.84 -28.92 -5.34
C ALA A 187 -1.42 -28.44 -5.02
N VAL A 188 -0.60 -28.29 -6.06
CA VAL A 188 0.69 -27.61 -6.04
C VAL A 188 0.52 -26.22 -6.67
N ARG A 189 1.07 -25.19 -6.04
CA ARG A 189 1.15 -23.83 -6.59
C ARG A 189 2.49 -23.67 -7.30
N VAL A 190 2.45 -23.22 -8.55
CA VAL A 190 3.62 -22.92 -9.38
C VAL A 190 3.65 -21.42 -9.61
N TYR A 191 4.71 -20.77 -9.14
CA TYR A 191 4.97 -19.35 -9.42
C TYR A 191 6.10 -19.24 -10.45
N ALA A 192 5.97 -18.32 -11.41
CA ALA A 192 7.06 -17.93 -12.28
C ALA A 192 7.02 -16.43 -12.57
N GLU A 193 8.18 -15.81 -12.69
CA GLU A 193 8.38 -14.45 -13.20
C GLU A 193 9.56 -14.41 -14.18
N ALA A 194 9.55 -13.43 -15.08
CA ALA A 194 10.57 -13.21 -16.08
C ALA A 194 10.59 -11.75 -16.54
N ALA A 195 11.58 -11.37 -17.34
CA ALA A 195 11.70 -10.02 -17.85
C ALA A 195 10.64 -9.63 -18.91
N THR A 196 9.97 -10.60 -19.53
CA THR A 196 8.82 -10.35 -20.42
C THR A 196 7.63 -11.25 -20.08
N LYS A 197 6.42 -10.80 -20.42
CA LYS A 197 5.18 -11.57 -20.19
C LYS A 197 5.18 -12.93 -20.89
N ALA A 198 5.68 -12.99 -22.13
CA ALA A 198 5.74 -14.23 -22.90
C ALA A 198 6.70 -15.26 -22.26
N GLU A 199 7.87 -14.81 -21.81
CA GLU A 199 8.80 -15.66 -21.06
C GLU A 199 8.20 -16.16 -19.73
N ALA A 200 7.50 -15.29 -18.98
CA ALA A 200 6.89 -15.66 -17.70
C ALA A 200 5.76 -16.68 -17.87
N GLU A 201 4.95 -16.53 -18.92
CA GLU A 201 3.87 -17.47 -19.26
C GLU A 201 4.42 -18.82 -19.75
N ASP A 202 5.48 -18.83 -20.55
CA ASP A 202 6.16 -20.05 -21.00
C ASP A 202 6.87 -20.79 -19.85
N LEU A 203 7.59 -20.06 -18.98
CA LEU A 203 8.25 -20.63 -17.80
C LEU A 203 7.23 -21.23 -16.83
N ALA A 204 6.11 -20.53 -16.57
CA ALA A 204 5.03 -21.04 -15.73
C ALA A 204 4.44 -22.35 -16.29
N ARG A 205 4.20 -22.40 -17.61
CA ARG A 205 3.71 -23.61 -18.30
C ARG A 205 4.68 -24.77 -18.13
N LYS A 206 5.95 -24.61 -18.49
CA LYS A 206 6.98 -25.66 -18.43
C LYS A 206 7.16 -26.21 -17.01
N VAL A 207 7.23 -25.33 -16.02
CA VAL A 207 7.33 -25.76 -14.61
C VAL A 207 6.04 -26.47 -14.15
N SER A 208 4.87 -26.06 -14.65
CA SER A 208 3.62 -26.79 -14.38
C SER A 208 3.60 -28.19 -14.99
N GLU A 209 4.21 -28.40 -16.16
CA GLU A 209 4.32 -29.71 -16.82
C GLU A 209 5.27 -30.64 -16.05
N ILE A 210 6.42 -30.14 -15.61
CA ILE A 210 7.35 -30.85 -14.71
C ILE A 210 6.62 -31.29 -13.42
N VAL A 211 5.85 -30.39 -12.80
CA VAL A 211 5.07 -30.69 -11.58
C VAL A 211 3.96 -31.72 -11.84
N LYS A 212 3.23 -31.64 -12.96
CA LYS A 212 2.21 -32.64 -13.33
C LYS A 212 2.81 -34.03 -13.51
N ALA A 213 3.93 -34.12 -14.23
CA ALA A 213 4.63 -35.38 -14.48
C ALA A 213 5.12 -36.00 -13.16
N ALA A 214 5.71 -35.21 -12.28
CA ALA A 214 6.14 -35.66 -10.95
C ALA A 214 4.97 -35.99 -10.00
N GLY A 215 3.82 -35.32 -10.17
CA GLY A 215 2.60 -35.49 -9.36
C GLY A 215 1.71 -36.67 -9.75
N GLY A 216 2.11 -37.46 -10.77
CA GLY A 216 1.38 -38.63 -11.24
C GLY A 216 0.08 -38.32 -11.96
N CYS A 217 -0.12 -37.09 -12.45
CA CYS A 217 -1.33 -36.69 -13.15
C CYS A 217 -1.45 -37.48 -14.46
N LEU A 218 -2.31 -38.50 -14.48
CA LEU A 218 -2.74 -39.13 -15.73
C LEU A 218 -3.40 -38.05 -16.59
N GLY A 219 -3.01 -37.99 -17.87
CA GLY A 219 -3.58 -37.03 -18.82
C GLY A 219 -5.09 -37.21 -18.96
N GLY A 220 -5.80 -36.08 -19.08
CA GLY A 220 -7.15 -36.04 -19.65
C GLY A 220 -7.09 -35.90 -21.16
#